data_AF-A0A6B9G234-F1
#
_entry.id   AF-A0A6B9G234-F1
#
_cell.length_a   1.000
_cell.length_b   1.000
_cell.length_c   1.000
_cell.angle_alpha   90.00
_cell.angle_beta   90.00
_cell.angle_gamma   90.00
#
_symmetry.space_group_name_H-M   'P 1'
#
loop_
_entity.id
_entity.type
_entity.pdbx_description
1 polymer ?
#
loop_
_entity_poly.entity_id
_entity_poly.type
_entity_poly.pdbx_seq_one_letter_code
_entity_poly.pdbx_strand_id
1 'polypeptide(L)' 'MDDPTPIAVTVEACGEDRARFRWHLTDADGVSIRVSPETYASSQDADAAGRAALDAFGAAFPA' A
#
# COMPACT_ATOMS: atom_id res chain seq x y z
N MET A 1 -5.70 4.81 -24.53
CA MET A 1 -4.70 4.33 -23.56
C MET A 1 -5.10 4.98 -22.27
N ASP A 2 -5.90 4.27 -21.46
CA ASP A 2 -6.06 4.61 -20.06
C ASP A 2 -4.74 4.19 -19.40
N ASP A 3 -3.89 5.17 -19.10
CA ASP A 3 -2.72 4.95 -18.27
C ASP A 3 -3.29 4.63 -16.88
N PRO A 4 -3.17 3.39 -16.37
CA PRO A 4 -3.71 3.06 -15.06
C PRO A 4 -3.02 3.99 -14.08
N THR A 5 -3.82 4.75 -13.33
CA THR A 5 -3.32 5.75 -12.39
C THR A 5 -2.19 5.13 -11.57
N PRO A 6 -0.97 5.68 -11.59
CA PRO A 6 0.16 5.01 -10.96
C PRO A 6 -0.04 4.99 -9.44
N ILE A 7 -0.42 3.82 -8.92
CA ILE A 7 -0.56 3.59 -7.48
C ILE A 7 0.75 2.99 -6.96
N ALA A 8 1.32 3.63 -5.94
CA ALA A 8 2.54 3.19 -5.28
C ALA A 8 2.26 2.64 -3.87
N VAL A 9 2.96 1.56 -3.50
CA VAL A 9 2.97 1.03 -2.13
C VAL A 9 4.01 1.79 -1.32
N THR A 10 3.58 2.45 -0.25
CA THR A 10 4.47 3.14 0.69
C THR A 10 4.36 2.47 2.06
N VAL A 11 5.48 2.06 2.65
CA VAL A 11 5.50 1.48 4.00
C VAL A 11 5.93 2.55 5.00
N GLU A 12 5.07 2.79 5.99
CA GLU A 12 5.36 3.68 7.10
C GLU A 12 5.49 2.90 8.40
N ALA A 13 6.50 3.24 9.21
CA ALA A 13 6.57 2.75 10.57
C ALA A 13 5.55 3.50 11.45
N CYS A 14 4.72 2.77 12.19
CA CYS A 14 3.70 3.28 13.08
C CYS A 14 4.08 3.00 14.54
N GLY A 15 3.83 3.96 15.43
CA GLY A 15 4.14 3.88 16.86
C GLY A 15 5.49 4.52 17.25
N GLU A 16 5.63 4.87 18.54
CA GLU A 16 6.82 5.51 19.09
C GLU A 16 8.10 4.68 18.86
N ASP A 17 7.99 3.35 18.95
CA ASP A 17 9.12 2.42 18.81
C ASP A 17 9.48 2.09 17.36
N ARG A 18 8.69 2.53 16.36
CA ARG A 18 8.82 2.11 14.95
C ARG A 18 8.89 0.59 14.74
N ALA A 19 8.41 -0.18 15.71
CA ALA A 19 8.43 -1.65 15.69
C ALA A 19 7.27 -2.25 14.89
N ARG A 20 6.33 -1.40 14.46
CA ARG A 20 5.16 -1.79 13.67
C ARG A 20 5.18 -1.03 12.35
N PHE A 21 4.76 -1.69 11.29
CA PHE A 21 4.75 -1.14 9.94
C PHE A 21 3.34 -1.22 9.37
N ARG A 22 2.92 -0.18 8.67
CA ARG A 22 1.68 -0.14 7.91
C ARG A 22 2.00 0.19 6.46
N TRP A 23 1.29 -0.43 5.53
CA TRP A 23 1.38 -0.06 4.12
C TRP A 23 0.27 0.92 3.77
N HIS A 24 0.55 1.76 2.78
CA HIS A 24 -0.39 2.66 2.16
C HIS A 24 -0.30 2.52 0.66
N LEU A 25 -1.45 2.50 0.02
CA LEU A 25 -1.56 2.69 -1.42
C LEU A 25 -1.82 4.17 -1.65
N THR A 26 -0.85 4.80 -2.29
CA THR A 26 -0.92 6.20 -2.66
C THR A 26 -1.12 6.28 -4.16
N ASP A 27 -2.15 6.99 -4.57
CA ASP A 27 -2.41 7.27 -5.97
C ASP A 27 -1.39 8.28 -6.54
N ALA A 28 -1.40 8.48 -7.86
CA ALA A 28 -0.50 9.38 -8.58
C ALA A 28 -0.55 10.82 -8.07
N ASP A 29 -1.71 11.25 -7.60
CA ASP A 29 -1.94 12.56 -7.00
C ASP A 29 -1.35 12.69 -5.58
N GLY A 30 -0.71 11.65 -5.05
CA GLY A 30 -0.20 11.62 -3.68
C GLY A 30 -1.28 11.36 -2.63
N VAL A 31 -2.48 10.94 -3.06
CA VAL A 31 -3.62 10.69 -2.16
C VAL A 31 -3.59 9.24 -1.68
N SER A 32 -3.59 9.04 -0.36
CA SER A 32 -3.72 7.71 0.24
C SER A 32 -5.14 7.18 0.03
N ILE A 33 -5.30 6.30 -0.96
CA ILE A 33 -6.60 5.69 -1.30
C ILE A 33 -6.91 4.48 -0.42
N ARG A 34 -5.87 3.82 0.12
CA ARG A 34 -6.03 2.66 0.98
C ARG A 34 -4.89 2.55 1.97
N VAL A 35 -5.22 2.15 3.19
CA VAL A 35 -4.25 1.94 4.27
C VAL A 35 -4.42 0.52 4.80
N SER A 36 -3.34 -0.08 5.27
CA SER A 36 -3.40 -1.39 5.90
C SER A 36 -4.34 -1.36 7.12
N PRO A 37 -5.29 -2.30 7.22
CA PRO A 37 -6.18 -2.37 8.38
C PRO A 37 -5.44 -2.81 9.64
N GLU A 38 -4.35 -3.56 9.48
CA GLU A 38 -3.51 -4.10 10.54
C GLU A 38 -2.06 -3.62 10.41
N THR A 39 -1.29 -3.80 11.48
CA THR A 39 0.13 -3.42 11.54
C THR A 39 1.03 -4.65 11.59
N TYR A 40 2.05 -4.64 10.75
CA TYR A 40 3.01 -5.72 10.57
C TYR A 40 4.23 -5.52 11.46
N ALA A 41 4.91 -6.60 11.84
CA ALA A 41 6.13 -6.54 12.65
C ALA A 41 7.38 -6.13 11.83
N SER A 42 7.32 -6.27 10.50
CA SER A 42 8.44 -6.02 9.60
C SER A 42 8.00 -5.19 8.40
N SER A 43 8.88 -4.31 7.92
CA SER A 43 8.63 -3.51 6.72
C SER A 43 8.46 -4.36 5.46
N GLN A 44 9.17 -5.48 5.38
CA GLN A 44 9.06 -6.43 4.27
C GLN A 44 7.68 -7.10 4.22
N ASP A 45 7.11 -7.48 5.37
CA ASP A 45 5.74 -8.01 5.46
C ASP A 45 4.71 -6.97 5.02
N ALA A 46 4.87 -5.73 5.49
CA ALA A 46 4.00 -4.63 5.09
C ALA A 46 4.08 -4.36 3.58
N ASP A 47 5.28 -4.35 2.99
CA ASP A 47 5.48 -4.16 1.55
C ASP A 47 4.83 -5.29 0.74
N ALA A 48 5.05 -6.54 1.13
CA ALA A 48 4.48 -7.71 0.47
C ALA A 48 2.94 -7.68 0.52
N ALA A 49 2.37 -7.37 1.69
CA ALA A 49 0.92 -7.22 1.85
C ALA A 49 0.36 -6.04 1.04
N GLY A 50 1.07 -4.92 1.01
CA GLY A 50 0.70 -3.75 0.20
C GLY A 50 0.73 -4.05 -1.30
N ARG A 51 1.74 -4.78 -1.77
CA ARG A 51 1.82 -5.24 -3.17
C ARG A 51 0.72 -6.24 -3.53
N ALA A 52 0.41 -7.17 -2.64
CA ALA A 52 -0.73 -8.07 -2.83
C ALA A 52 -2.06 -7.30 -2.89
N ALA A 53 -2.22 -6.27 -2.05
CA ALA A 53 -3.39 -5.39 -2.10
C ALA A 53 -3.44 -4.55 -3.38
N LEU A 54 -2.30 -4.06 -3.88
CA LEU A 54 -2.20 -3.35 -5.16
C LEU A 54 -2.55 -4.25 -6.34
N ASP A 55 -2.02 -5.47 -6.36
CA ASP A 55 -2.31 -6.46 -7.40
C ASP A 55 -3.80 -6.83 -7.42
N ALA A 56 -4.39 -7.08 -6.25
CA ALA A 56 -5.82 -7.32 -6.12
C ALA A 56 -6.67 -6.09 -6.52
N PHE A 57 -6.19 -4.88 -6.26
CA PHE A 57 -6.85 -3.65 -6.67
C PHE A 57 -6.80 -3.47 -8.20
N GLY A 58 -5.64 -3.67 -8.82
CA GLY A 58 -5.48 -3.64 -10.28
C GLY A 58 -6.29 -4.73 -10.99
N ALA A 59 -6.40 -5.93 -10.40
CA ALA A 59 -7.23 -7.01 -10.92
C ALA A 59 -8.74 -6.71 -10.84
N ALA A 60 -9.18 -5.87 -9.89
CA ALA A 60 -10.59 -5.47 -9.75
C ALA A 60 -11.02 -4.39 -10.75
N PHE A 61 -10.08 -3.67 -11.35
CA PHE A 61 -10.32 -2.71 -12.44
C PHE A 61 -9.65 -3.22 -13.73
N PRO A 62 -10.16 -4.30 -14.35
CA PRO A 62 -9.69 -4.68 -15.68
C PRO A 62 -10.06 -3.56 -16.66
N ALA A 63 -9.04 -3.06 -17.36
CA ALA A 63 -9.17 -2.10 -18.46
C ALA A 63 -10.09 -2.60 -19.59
#